data_AF-A0A9P7EH82-F1
#
_entry.id   AF-A0A9P7EH82-F1
#
_cell.length_a   1.000
_cell.length_b   1.000
_cell.length_c   1.000
_cell.angle_alpha   90.00
_cell.angle_beta   90.00
_cell.angle_gamma   90.00
#
_symmetry.space_group_name_H-M   'P 1'
#
loop_
_entity.id
_entity.type
_entity.pdbx_description
1 polymer ?
#
loop_
_entity_poly.entity_id
_entity_poly.type
_entity_poly.pdbx_seq_one_letter_code
_entity_poly.pdbx_strand_id
1 'polypeptide(L)'
;TVVDTSGLHSLMIRFCRYTNALNPDMQLFETGLFPASFTLPKTTFTFAVLDNFLLDNLECGTLAMNYYSKLRQITSSMFPHLVPVSAVNGIDEGGQAVETAEDEKPKPKPGELALSCPPCLQPGVNVNLSEKNAANPAWLYSRSLVMDGNFKAEHLFPVNPTNEVALTDGLGFMIGNAQYKMHLAEAQDIPKENLTVTVVNQANASHHKLEVTGIGGCACTRHGCFVPHSMVDFQKGERF
;
A
#
# COMPACT_ATOMS: atom_id res chain seq x y z
N THR A 1 16.03 -3.53 -22.06
CA THR A 1 16.07 -2.07 -21.96
C THR A 1 16.79 -1.66 -20.70
N VAL A 2 17.75 -0.75 -20.80
CA VAL A 2 18.44 -0.14 -19.66
C VAL A 2 17.84 1.24 -19.44
N VAL A 3 17.32 1.50 -18.24
CA VAL A 3 16.76 2.79 -17.85
C VAL A 3 17.81 3.54 -17.06
N ASP A 4 18.16 4.73 -17.53
CA ASP A 4 19.14 5.61 -16.90
C ASP A 4 18.61 7.05 -16.82
N THR A 5 19.27 7.89 -16.02
CA THR A 5 19.00 9.36 -15.97
C THR A 5 19.07 10.04 -17.33
N SER A 6 19.89 9.53 -18.26
CA SER A 6 19.98 10.00 -19.65
C SER A 6 18.84 9.52 -20.56
N GLY A 7 17.95 8.65 -20.07
CA GLY A 7 16.81 8.11 -20.83
C GLY A 7 16.81 6.58 -20.92
N LEU A 8 16.02 6.06 -21.86
CA LEU A 8 15.83 4.64 -22.11
C LEU A 8 16.74 4.16 -23.24
N HIS A 9 17.57 3.16 -22.94
CA HIS A 9 18.54 2.60 -23.88
C HIS A 9 18.19 1.15 -24.24
N SER A 10 18.14 0.84 -25.54
CA SER A 10 17.95 -0.53 -26.01
C SER A 10 19.31 -1.22 -26.16
N LEU A 11 19.79 -1.83 -25.07
CA LEU A 11 21.08 -2.54 -25.02
C LEU A 11 20.87 -4.06 -24.86
N MET A 12 21.71 -4.85 -25.55
CA MET A 12 21.76 -6.29 -25.38
C MET A 12 22.76 -6.65 -24.28
N ILE A 13 22.26 -7.16 -23.15
CA ILE A 13 23.10 -7.65 -22.06
C ILE A 13 23.41 -9.13 -22.30
N ARG A 14 24.69 -9.51 -22.20
CA ARG A 14 25.14 -10.91 -22.31
C ARG A 14 25.73 -11.34 -20.98
N PHE A 15 25.15 -12.38 -20.38
CA PHE A 15 25.64 -12.98 -19.15
C PHE A 15 26.88 -13.85 -19.40
N CYS A 16 27.84 -13.78 -18.49
CA CYS A 16 28.97 -14.69 -18.44
C CYS A 16 28.47 -16.12 -18.16
N ARG A 17 29.00 -17.09 -18.91
CA ARG A 17 28.66 -18.52 -18.81
C ARG A 17 29.83 -19.40 -18.34
N TYR A 18 30.83 -18.79 -17.71
CA TYR A 18 31.96 -19.54 -17.17
C TYR A 18 31.51 -20.45 -16.01
N THR A 19 32.23 -21.53 -15.75
CA THR A 19 31.86 -22.56 -14.75
C THR A 19 31.75 -22.02 -13.32
N ASN A 20 32.42 -20.91 -13.00
CA ASN A 20 32.33 -20.19 -11.71
C ASN A 20 31.62 -18.83 -11.84
N ALA A 21 30.85 -18.59 -12.91
CA ALA A 21 30.16 -17.32 -13.08
C ALA A 21 29.04 -17.18 -12.04
N LEU A 22 28.88 -15.97 -11.52
CA LEU A 22 27.80 -15.63 -10.61
C LEU A 22 26.43 -15.79 -11.30
N ASN A 23 25.36 -15.93 -10.51
CA ASN A 23 24.00 -15.94 -11.05
C ASN A 23 23.71 -14.66 -11.85
N PRO A 24 22.82 -14.69 -12.87
CA PRO A 24 22.53 -13.55 -13.72
C PRO A 24 22.22 -12.25 -12.96
N ASP A 25 21.45 -12.35 -11.88
CA ASP A 25 21.09 -11.19 -11.05
C ASP A 25 22.31 -10.56 -10.39
N MET A 26 23.21 -11.39 -9.86
CA MET A 26 24.47 -10.93 -9.25
C MET A 26 25.41 -10.31 -10.29
N GLN A 27 25.44 -10.84 -11.51
CA GLN A 27 26.20 -10.22 -12.60
C GLN A 27 25.65 -8.83 -12.96
N LEU A 28 24.34 -8.62 -12.90
CA LEU A 28 23.74 -7.29 -13.10
C LEU A 28 24.17 -6.33 -12.00
N PHE A 29 24.13 -6.78 -10.74
CA PHE A 29 24.56 -5.96 -9.61
C PHE A 29 26.03 -5.55 -9.67
N GLU A 30 26.94 -6.46 -10.06
CA GLU A 30 28.35 -6.11 -10.28
C GLU A 30 28.54 -5.04 -11.36
N THR A 31 27.65 -5.01 -12.36
CA THR A 31 27.67 -3.98 -13.41
C THR A 31 26.89 -2.70 -13.06
N GLY A 32 26.40 -2.57 -11.83
CA GLY A 32 25.63 -1.40 -11.39
C GLY A 32 24.22 -1.32 -11.95
N LEU A 33 23.66 -2.46 -12.37
CA LEU A 33 22.32 -2.57 -12.92
C LEU A 33 21.39 -3.32 -11.96
N PHE A 34 20.23 -2.73 -11.70
CA PHE A 34 19.17 -3.31 -10.90
C PHE A 34 18.10 -3.93 -11.83
N PRO A 35 17.84 -5.25 -11.78
CA PRO A 35 16.82 -5.86 -12.62
C PRO A 35 15.40 -5.47 -12.20
N ALA A 36 14.52 -5.24 -13.17
CA ALA A 36 13.07 -5.09 -12.91
C ALA A 36 12.41 -6.41 -12.47
N SER A 37 13.04 -7.55 -12.77
CA SER A 37 12.57 -8.89 -12.41
C SER A 37 13.76 -9.83 -12.29
N PHE A 38 13.77 -10.67 -11.25
CA PHE A 38 14.84 -11.64 -10.97
C PHE A 38 14.73 -12.95 -11.76
N THR A 39 13.60 -13.23 -12.42
CA THR A 39 13.40 -14.48 -13.16
C THR A 39 13.76 -14.34 -14.64
N LEU A 40 13.36 -13.24 -15.27
CA LEU A 40 13.66 -12.92 -16.67
C LEU A 40 13.78 -11.41 -16.87
N PRO A 41 14.94 -10.80 -16.56
CA PRO A 41 15.11 -9.36 -16.66
C PRO A 41 15.09 -8.92 -18.13
N LYS A 42 13.95 -8.38 -18.58
CA LYS A 42 13.84 -7.65 -19.87
C LYS A 42 14.20 -6.17 -19.73
N THR A 43 14.13 -5.66 -18.50
CA THR A 43 14.40 -4.27 -18.14
C THR A 43 15.30 -4.23 -16.92
N THR A 44 16.27 -3.32 -16.95
CA THR A 44 17.20 -3.05 -15.85
C THR A 44 17.32 -1.55 -15.64
N PHE A 45 17.55 -1.10 -14.41
CA PHE A 45 17.72 0.29 -14.02
C PHE A 45 19.15 0.53 -13.57
N THR A 46 19.72 1.70 -13.86
CA THR A 46 20.95 2.12 -13.19
C THR A 46 20.63 2.56 -11.76
N PHE A 47 21.57 2.42 -10.83
CA PHE A 47 21.37 2.97 -9.48
C PHE A 47 21.17 4.50 -9.51
N ALA A 48 21.84 5.19 -10.44
CA ALA A 48 21.68 6.63 -10.63
C ALA A 48 20.22 7.06 -10.91
N VAL A 49 19.47 6.29 -11.71
CA VAL A 49 18.06 6.63 -11.98
C VAL A 49 17.16 6.32 -10.79
N LEU A 50 17.49 5.30 -9.99
CA LEU A 50 16.76 5.00 -8.75
C LEU A 50 16.96 6.09 -7.70
N ASP A 51 18.20 6.54 -7.51
CA ASP A 51 18.53 7.64 -6.60
C ASP A 51 17.89 8.96 -7.03
N ASN A 52 17.91 9.24 -8.35
CA ASN A 52 17.28 10.44 -8.87
C ASN A 52 15.75 10.41 -8.74
N PHE A 53 15.11 9.25 -8.95
CA PHE A 53 13.69 9.10 -8.71
C PHE A 53 13.35 9.27 -7.23
N LEU A 54 14.14 8.71 -6.32
CA LEU A 54 13.91 8.85 -4.87
C LEU A 54 13.93 10.33 -4.45
N LEU A 55 14.89 11.11 -4.95
CA LEU A 55 14.97 12.55 -4.69
C LEU A 55 13.79 13.32 -5.31
N ASP A 56 13.42 13.05 -6.56
CA ASP A 56 12.26 13.69 -7.22
C ASP A 56 10.93 13.31 -6.56
N ASN A 57 10.82 12.11 -5.99
CA ASN A 57 9.66 11.69 -5.22
C ASN A 57 9.60 12.41 -3.87
N LEU A 58 10.73 12.47 -3.15
CA LEU A 58 10.82 13.11 -1.84
C LEU A 58 10.57 14.63 -1.89
N GLU A 59 11.24 15.34 -2.80
CA GLU A 59 11.20 16.81 -2.86
C GLU A 59 9.98 17.34 -3.60
N CYS A 60 9.57 16.65 -4.68
CA CYS A 60 8.54 17.15 -5.59
C CYS A 60 7.24 16.32 -5.57
N GLY A 61 7.16 15.24 -4.78
CA GLY A 61 6.00 14.36 -4.77
C GLY A 61 5.75 13.67 -6.11
N THR A 62 6.80 13.51 -6.93
CA THR A 62 6.67 13.01 -8.30
C THR A 62 6.27 11.54 -8.28
N LEU A 63 5.10 11.22 -8.84
CA LEU A 63 4.67 9.84 -9.07
C LEU A 63 5.59 9.15 -10.09
N ALA A 64 5.82 7.84 -9.94
CA ALA A 64 6.68 7.05 -10.83
C ALA A 64 6.30 7.19 -12.32
N MET A 65 5.00 7.28 -12.64
CA MET A 65 4.52 7.48 -14.01
C MET A 65 4.90 8.85 -14.60
N ASN A 66 4.91 9.89 -13.77
CA ASN A 66 5.31 11.23 -14.20
C ASN A 66 6.82 11.29 -14.41
N TYR A 67 7.59 10.67 -13.51
CA TYR A 67 9.04 10.54 -13.65
C TYR A 67 9.42 9.72 -14.90
N TYR A 68 8.72 8.62 -15.16
CA TYR A 68 8.88 7.86 -16.39
C TYR A 68 8.55 8.69 -17.64
N SER A 69 7.49 9.51 -17.59
CA SER A 69 7.15 10.41 -18.69
C SER A 69 8.24 11.46 -18.95
N LYS A 70 8.87 11.98 -17.89
CA LYS A 70 10.08 12.83 -17.97
C LYS A 70 11.22 12.08 -18.68
N LEU A 71 11.52 10.84 -18.29
CA LEU A 71 12.54 10.03 -18.96
C LEU A 71 12.25 9.78 -20.45
N ARG A 72 10.98 9.59 -20.83
CA ARG A 72 10.60 9.45 -22.26
C ARG A 72 10.88 10.71 -23.05
N GLN A 73 10.59 11.89 -22.49
CA GLN A 73 10.89 13.17 -23.13
C GLN A 73 12.40 13.41 -23.26
N ILE A 74 13.19 13.00 -22.27
CA ILE A 74 14.65 13.04 -22.33
C ILE A 74 15.16 12.10 -23.44
N THR A 75 14.58 10.90 -23.55
CA THR A 75 14.98 9.88 -24.55
C THR A 75 14.67 10.31 -25.98
N SER A 76 13.49 10.87 -26.21
CA SER A 76 13.09 11.42 -27.51
C SER A 76 12.16 12.60 -27.30
N SER A 77 12.68 13.80 -27.52
CA SER A 77 11.89 15.03 -27.41
C SER A 77 10.84 15.16 -28.53
N MET A 78 11.13 14.63 -29.72
CA MET A 78 10.23 14.72 -30.88
C MET A 78 9.12 13.66 -30.87
N PHE A 79 9.41 12.44 -30.40
CA PHE A 79 8.43 11.37 -30.35
C PHE A 79 8.45 10.60 -29.02
N PRO A 80 8.13 11.25 -27.88
CA PRO A 80 8.13 10.59 -26.57
C PRO A 80 7.19 9.37 -26.52
N HIS A 81 6.10 9.42 -27.29
CA HIS A 81 5.10 8.36 -27.36
C HIS A 81 5.62 7.06 -28.00
N LEU A 82 6.67 7.12 -28.83
CA LEU A 82 7.27 5.96 -29.50
C LEU A 82 8.35 5.26 -28.65
N VAL A 83 8.75 5.85 -27.53
CA VAL A 83 9.69 5.23 -26.58
C VAL A 83 9.00 4.00 -25.95
N PRO A 84 9.57 2.78 -26.10
CA PRO A 84 8.89 1.55 -25.73
C PRO A 84 8.60 1.48 -24.23
N VAL A 85 7.35 1.16 -23.90
CA VAL A 85 6.86 0.94 -22.54
C VAL A 85 7.08 -0.53 -22.19
N SER A 86 8.24 -0.85 -21.65
CA SER A 86 8.34 -2.03 -20.79
C SER A 86 7.82 -1.61 -19.43
N ALA A 87 6.54 -1.88 -19.19
CA ALA A 87 5.81 -1.51 -17.98
C ALA A 87 6.66 -1.76 -16.73
N VAL A 88 7.01 -0.69 -16.04
CA VAL A 88 7.48 -0.76 -14.66
C VAL A 88 6.22 -1.00 -13.82
N ASN A 89 5.66 -2.20 -13.90
CA ASN A 89 4.73 -2.71 -12.88
C ASN A 89 5.55 -3.14 -11.67
N GLY A 90 6.38 -2.23 -11.18
CA GLY A 90 7.40 -2.44 -10.16
C GLY A 90 7.21 -1.44 -9.03
N ILE A 91 5.97 -1.30 -8.58
CA ILE A 91 5.66 -1.00 -7.19
C ILE A 91 4.41 -1.83 -6.89
N ASP A 92 4.67 -3.07 -6.48
CA ASP A 92 3.68 -3.92 -5.85
C ASP A 92 3.48 -3.33 -4.45
N GLU A 93 2.77 -2.21 -4.36
CA GLU A 93 2.24 -1.71 -3.11
C GLU A 93 1.17 -2.69 -2.65
N GLY A 94 1.60 -3.62 -1.79
CA GLY A 94 0.73 -4.61 -1.17
C GLY A 94 0.63 -5.86 -2.01
N GLY A 95 1.39 -6.89 -1.63
CA GLY A 95 1.10 -8.26 -2.00
C GLY A 95 -0.29 -8.66 -1.49
N GLN A 96 -1.34 -8.29 -2.22
CA GLN A 96 -2.61 -8.98 -2.18
C GLN A 96 -2.51 -10.11 -3.19
N ALA A 97 -2.39 -11.32 -2.67
CA ALA A 97 -2.60 -12.51 -3.47
C ALA A 97 -3.98 -12.41 -4.12
N VAL A 98 -4.02 -12.16 -5.42
CA VAL A 98 -5.20 -12.41 -6.23
C VAL A 98 -5.34 -13.94 -6.27
N GLU A 99 -6.19 -14.48 -5.39
CA GLU A 99 -6.56 -15.89 -5.45
C GLU A 99 -7.30 -16.12 -6.77
N THR A 100 -6.61 -16.79 -7.70
CA THR A 100 -7.27 -17.46 -8.82
C THR A 100 -8.01 -18.67 -8.25
N ALA A 101 -9.26 -18.82 -8.67
CA ALA A 101 -10.20 -19.80 -8.16
C ALA A 101 -9.69 -21.25 -8.30
N GLU A 102 -10.30 -22.11 -7.46
CA GLU A 102 -10.27 -23.58 -7.47
C GLU A 102 -9.22 -24.25 -6.58
N ASP A 103 -9.39 -24.12 -5.26
CA ASP A 103 -9.10 -25.20 -4.30
C ASP A 103 -10.08 -25.05 -3.11
N GLU A 104 -10.57 -26.15 -2.55
CA GLU A 104 -11.43 -26.19 -1.35
C GLU A 104 -10.67 -25.77 -0.08
N LYS A 105 -10.10 -24.57 -0.07
CA LYS A 105 -9.45 -24.00 1.11
C LYS A 105 -10.51 -23.50 2.08
N PRO A 106 -10.29 -23.66 3.39
CA PRO A 106 -11.18 -23.09 4.40
C PRO A 106 -11.26 -21.57 4.17
N LYS A 107 -12.48 -21.04 4.17
CA LYS A 107 -12.69 -19.60 4.02
C LYS A 107 -11.92 -18.85 5.12
N PRO A 108 -11.12 -17.83 4.77
CA PRO A 108 -10.38 -17.05 5.75
C PRO A 108 -11.33 -16.34 6.73
N LYS A 109 -10.87 -16.18 7.96
CA LYS A 109 -11.54 -15.43 9.01
C LYS A 109 -11.46 -13.92 8.74
N PRO A 110 -12.33 -13.11 9.38
CA PRO A 110 -12.23 -11.66 9.29
C PRO A 110 -10.83 -11.16 9.67
N GLY A 111 -10.22 -10.36 8.81
CA GLY A 111 -8.86 -9.83 8.97
C GLY A 111 -7.70 -10.79 8.70
N GLU A 112 -7.94 -12.06 8.34
CA GLU A 112 -6.89 -13.06 8.20
C GLU A 112 -5.98 -12.82 6.98
N LEU A 113 -6.46 -12.11 5.96
CA LEU A 113 -5.67 -11.73 4.80
C LEU A 113 -4.80 -10.49 5.05
N ALA A 114 -4.93 -9.82 6.20
CA ALA A 114 -4.14 -8.65 6.55
C ALA A 114 -2.94 -9.02 7.43
N LEU A 115 -1.78 -8.44 7.09
CA LEU A 115 -0.57 -8.61 7.88
C LEU A 115 -0.62 -7.74 9.12
N SER A 116 -0.51 -8.38 10.28
CA SER A 116 -0.21 -7.66 11.52
C SER A 116 1.20 -7.05 11.47
N CYS A 117 1.44 -6.01 12.27
CA CYS A 117 2.74 -5.37 12.41
C CYS A 117 3.85 -6.40 12.75
N PRO A 118 4.75 -6.75 11.79
CA PRO A 118 5.74 -7.82 11.99
C PRO A 118 6.75 -7.55 13.13
N PRO A 119 7.28 -6.31 13.29
CA PRO A 119 8.24 -6.01 14.36
C PRO A 119 7.58 -5.80 15.72
N CYS A 120 6.25 -5.71 15.80
CA CYS A 120 5.58 -5.61 17.10
C CYS A 120 5.67 -6.92 17.86
N LEU A 121 5.90 -6.82 19.17
CA LEU A 121 5.87 -7.97 20.06
C LEU A 121 4.44 -8.52 20.15
N GLN A 122 4.33 -9.82 19.94
CA GLN A 122 3.09 -10.58 19.83
C GLN A 122 3.23 -11.83 20.71
N PRO A 123 2.74 -11.78 21.96
CA PRO A 123 2.74 -12.94 22.83
C PRO A 123 2.10 -14.15 22.14
N GLY A 124 2.81 -15.27 22.10
CA GLY A 124 2.36 -16.51 21.46
C GLY A 124 2.57 -16.59 19.95
N VAL A 125 3.00 -15.52 19.28
CA VAL A 125 3.31 -15.51 17.83
C VAL A 125 4.81 -15.35 17.61
N ASN A 126 5.38 -14.21 17.99
CA ASN A 126 6.82 -13.92 17.85
C ASN A 126 7.53 -13.68 19.21
N VAL A 127 6.79 -13.78 20.33
CA VAL A 127 7.35 -13.72 21.69
C VAL A 127 6.82 -14.88 22.53
N ASN A 128 7.71 -15.65 23.13
CA ASN A 128 7.36 -16.69 24.09
C ASN A 128 7.39 -16.13 25.53
N LEU A 129 6.26 -16.19 26.23
CA LEU A 129 6.11 -15.77 27.63
C LEU A 129 6.55 -16.83 28.64
N SER A 130 7.63 -17.58 28.36
CA SER A 130 8.23 -18.53 29.30
C SER A 130 8.67 -17.86 30.62
N GLU A 131 8.95 -18.65 31.66
CA GLU A 131 9.34 -18.17 33.00
C GLU A 131 10.48 -17.12 33.00
N LYS A 132 11.43 -17.21 32.05
CA LYS A 132 12.52 -16.22 31.89
C LYS A 132 12.02 -14.83 31.51
N ASN A 133 10.90 -14.76 30.79
CA ASN A 133 10.29 -13.53 30.29
C ASN A 133 9.10 -13.07 31.14
N ALA A 134 8.66 -13.88 32.10
CA ALA A 134 7.57 -13.56 33.03
C ALA A 134 7.96 -12.46 34.03
N ALA A 135 9.26 -12.31 34.30
CA ALA A 135 9.79 -11.21 35.13
C ALA A 135 9.81 -9.85 34.41
N ASN A 136 9.63 -9.83 33.09
CA ASN A 136 9.60 -8.58 32.33
C ASN A 136 8.31 -7.81 32.61
N PRO A 137 8.38 -6.48 32.75
CA PRO A 137 7.19 -5.68 32.98
C PRO A 137 6.24 -5.73 31.77
N ALA A 138 4.94 -5.83 32.04
CA ALA A 138 3.90 -6.05 31.03
C ALA A 138 3.89 -5.01 29.90
N TRP A 139 4.28 -3.76 30.19
CA TRP A 139 4.30 -2.67 29.20
C TRP A 139 5.26 -2.91 28.03
N LEU A 140 6.28 -3.77 28.20
CA LEU A 140 7.17 -4.15 27.10
C LEU A 140 6.42 -4.88 25.99
N TYR A 141 5.42 -5.67 26.35
CA TYR A 141 4.59 -6.43 25.42
C TYR A 141 3.33 -5.67 24.98
N SER A 142 3.07 -4.50 25.58
CA SER A 142 1.95 -3.66 25.19
C SER A 142 2.17 -3.05 23.82
N ARG A 143 1.14 -3.11 22.97
CA ARG A 143 1.09 -2.39 21.70
C ARG A 143 0.43 -1.04 21.93
N SER A 144 1.05 0.00 21.38
CA SER A 144 0.46 1.33 21.30
C SER A 144 -0.14 1.50 19.91
N LEU A 145 -1.40 1.90 19.88
CA LEU A 145 -2.15 2.13 18.64
C LEU A 145 -2.47 3.62 18.52
N VAL A 146 -2.37 4.14 17.31
CA VAL A 146 -2.86 5.46 16.92
C VAL A 146 -4.08 5.26 16.03
N MET A 147 -5.08 6.10 16.21
CA MET A 147 -6.22 6.19 15.33
C MET A 147 -6.06 7.46 14.50
N ASP A 148 -6.23 7.34 13.19
CA ASP A 148 -6.20 8.49 12.29
C ASP A 148 -7.31 8.36 11.24
N GLY A 149 -7.72 9.50 10.69
CA GLY A 149 -8.82 9.62 9.75
C GLY A 149 -8.46 10.50 8.57
N ASN A 150 -8.60 9.97 7.36
CA ASN A 150 -8.51 10.74 6.12
C ASN A 150 -9.91 11.15 5.64
N PHE A 151 -10.29 12.40 5.90
CA PHE A 151 -11.57 13.01 5.51
C PHE A 151 -11.62 13.51 4.05
N LYS A 152 -10.69 13.05 3.20
CA LYS A 152 -10.66 13.35 1.76
C LYS A 152 -10.72 12.09 0.90
N ALA A 153 -10.78 10.91 1.53
CA ALA A 153 -10.97 9.63 0.84
C ALA A 153 -12.46 9.46 0.51
N GLU A 154 -12.90 10.19 -0.52
CA GLU A 154 -14.30 10.29 -0.91
C GLU A 154 -14.71 9.16 -1.87
N HIS A 155 -15.85 8.52 -1.60
CA HIS A 155 -16.51 7.57 -2.51
C HIS A 155 -17.85 8.15 -2.95
N LEU A 156 -18.07 8.25 -4.27
CA LEU A 156 -19.35 8.63 -4.84
C LEU A 156 -20.30 7.44 -4.82
N PHE A 157 -21.60 7.71 -4.71
CA PHE A 157 -22.57 6.63 -4.93
C PHE A 157 -22.41 6.02 -6.33
N PRO A 158 -22.33 4.69 -6.45
CA PRO A 158 -22.33 4.03 -7.75
C PRO A 158 -23.60 4.34 -8.53
N VAL A 159 -23.44 4.46 -9.85
CA VAL A 159 -24.58 4.51 -10.78
C VAL A 159 -25.37 3.19 -10.73
N ASN A 160 -24.66 2.06 -10.59
CA ASN A 160 -25.23 0.71 -10.51
C ASN A 160 -24.62 -0.06 -9.33
N PRO A 161 -25.24 -0.01 -8.13
CA PRO A 161 -24.72 -0.67 -6.93
C PRO A 161 -24.52 -2.18 -7.08
N THR A 162 -25.28 -2.84 -7.95
CA THR A 162 -25.17 -4.30 -8.18
C THR A 162 -23.86 -4.71 -8.84
N ASN A 163 -23.14 -3.78 -9.45
CA ASN A 163 -21.84 -4.04 -10.08
C ASN A 163 -20.66 -3.86 -9.11
N GLU A 164 -20.91 -3.33 -7.91
CA GLU A 164 -19.87 -3.19 -6.89
C GLU A 164 -19.73 -4.50 -6.12
N VAL A 165 -18.69 -5.26 -6.47
CA VAL A 165 -18.36 -6.52 -5.81
C VAL A 165 -17.06 -6.32 -5.04
N ALA A 166 -17.13 -6.39 -3.71
CA ALA A 166 -15.96 -6.38 -2.86
C ALA A 166 -15.17 -7.69 -3.02
N LEU A 167 -13.90 -7.58 -3.38
CA LEU A 167 -13.02 -8.75 -3.58
C LEU A 167 -12.70 -9.48 -2.27
N THR A 168 -12.56 -8.73 -1.17
CA THR A 168 -12.13 -9.26 0.14
C THR A 168 -12.87 -8.56 1.27
N ASP A 169 -14.21 -8.53 1.22
CA ASP A 169 -15.06 -7.83 2.21
C ASP A 169 -14.80 -8.34 3.64
N GLY A 170 -14.25 -7.47 4.50
CA GLY A 170 -13.92 -7.81 5.89
C GLY A 170 -12.73 -8.76 6.07
N LEU A 171 -12.10 -9.26 5.01
CA LEU A 171 -11.02 -10.26 5.13
C LEU A 171 -9.64 -9.64 5.33
N GLY A 172 -9.47 -8.36 4.95
CA GLY A 172 -8.22 -7.62 5.08
C GLY A 172 -8.24 -6.59 6.23
N PHE A 173 -7.79 -5.38 5.94
CA PHE A 173 -7.72 -4.31 6.93
C PHE A 173 -9.09 -3.64 7.21
N MET A 174 -9.98 -3.63 6.23
CA MET A 174 -11.34 -3.08 6.35
C MET A 174 -12.25 -4.00 7.15
N ILE A 175 -13.16 -3.43 7.93
CA ILE A 175 -14.30 -4.15 8.52
C ILE A 175 -15.30 -4.49 7.41
N GLY A 176 -15.98 -5.64 7.54
CA GLY A 176 -16.98 -6.07 6.56
C GLY A 176 -18.16 -5.11 6.46
N ASN A 177 -18.61 -4.79 5.25
CA ASN A 177 -19.62 -3.77 4.99
C ASN A 177 -20.93 -4.01 5.76
N ALA A 178 -21.42 -5.26 5.75
CA ALA A 178 -22.66 -5.63 6.44
C ALA A 178 -22.56 -5.46 7.97
N GLN A 179 -21.45 -5.92 8.56
CA GLN A 179 -21.20 -5.81 9.99
C GLN A 179 -21.08 -4.34 10.40
N TYR A 180 -20.43 -3.53 9.58
CA TYR A 180 -20.24 -2.12 9.85
C TYR A 180 -21.57 -1.33 9.74
N LYS A 181 -22.40 -1.63 8.75
CA LYS A 181 -23.75 -1.03 8.64
C LYS A 181 -24.65 -1.36 9.83
N MET A 182 -24.54 -2.58 10.38
CA MET A 182 -25.25 -2.93 11.62
C MET A 182 -24.78 -2.06 12.79
N HIS A 183 -23.46 -1.86 12.93
CA HIS A 183 -22.91 -0.99 13.97
C HIS A 183 -23.41 0.46 13.84
N LEU A 184 -23.38 1.02 12.62
CA LEU A 184 -23.85 2.37 12.35
C LEU A 184 -25.34 2.59 12.61
N ALA A 185 -26.16 1.52 12.59
CA ALA A 185 -27.58 1.59 12.92
C ALA A 185 -27.82 1.67 14.44
N GLU A 186 -26.91 1.12 15.24
CA GLU A 186 -26.95 1.16 16.71
C GLU A 186 -26.23 2.39 17.28
N ALA A 187 -25.23 2.90 16.57
CA ALA A 187 -24.45 4.06 16.97
C ALA A 187 -25.35 5.31 17.09
N GLN A 188 -25.46 5.85 18.30
CA GLN A 188 -26.17 7.10 18.54
C GLN A 188 -25.25 8.28 18.24
N ASP A 189 -25.68 9.17 17.34
CA ASP A 189 -25.02 10.45 17.12
C ASP A 189 -25.14 11.30 18.40
N ILE A 190 -24.04 11.46 19.13
CA ILE A 190 -23.95 12.45 20.21
C ILE A 190 -23.76 13.80 19.51
N PRO A 191 -24.72 14.75 19.62
CA PRO A 191 -24.51 16.08 19.06
C PRO A 191 -23.29 16.69 19.76
N LYS A 192 -22.17 16.84 19.05
CA LYS A 192 -21.03 17.60 19.58
C LYS A 192 -21.48 19.06 19.65
N GLU A 193 -21.75 19.55 20.86
CA GLU A 193 -22.08 20.95 21.12
C GLU A 193 -21.00 21.84 20.48
N ASN A 194 -21.42 22.67 19.50
CA ASN A 194 -20.75 23.87 18.99
C ASN A 194 -19.22 23.93 19.19
N LEU A 195 -18.48 22.97 18.64
CA LEU A 195 -17.03 23.13 18.49
C LEU A 195 -16.81 24.21 17.43
N THR A 196 -16.36 25.39 17.87
CA THR A 196 -16.04 26.57 17.03
C THR A 196 -14.79 26.36 16.16
N VAL A 197 -14.53 25.13 15.72
CA VAL A 197 -13.38 24.77 14.89
C VAL A 197 -13.88 24.52 13.47
N THR A 198 -13.51 25.41 12.55
CA THR A 198 -13.94 25.38 11.13
C THR A 198 -13.67 24.03 10.45
N VAL A 199 -12.60 23.34 10.83
CA VAL A 199 -12.22 22.02 10.29
C VAL A 199 -13.26 20.94 10.63
N VAL A 200 -13.79 20.96 11.85
CA VAL A 200 -14.82 20.00 12.29
C VAL A 200 -16.13 20.24 11.55
N ASN A 201 -16.49 21.51 11.33
CA ASN A 201 -17.70 21.86 10.59
C ASN A 201 -17.60 21.49 9.10
N GLN A 202 -16.41 21.57 8.51
CA GLN A 202 -16.18 21.15 7.13
C GLN A 202 -16.23 19.62 6.99
N ALA A 203 -15.62 18.87 7.91
CA ALA A 203 -15.71 17.41 7.93
C ALA A 203 -17.15 16.90 8.15
N ASN A 204 -17.96 17.65 8.91
CA ASN A 204 -19.37 17.32 9.18
C ASN A 204 -20.35 17.79 8.11
N ALA A 205 -19.89 18.46 7.05
CA ALA A 205 -20.76 18.93 5.98
C ALA A 205 -21.37 17.73 5.24
N SER A 206 -22.69 17.75 5.02
CA SER A 206 -23.37 16.69 4.29
C SER A 206 -23.16 16.86 2.79
N HIS A 207 -22.50 15.89 2.15
CA HIS A 207 -22.31 15.85 0.71
C HIS A 207 -23.26 14.82 0.08
N HIS A 208 -24.40 15.26 -0.43
CA HIS A 208 -25.48 14.42 -0.96
C HIS A 208 -25.10 13.48 -2.13
N LYS A 209 -23.89 13.58 -2.68
CA LYS A 209 -23.40 12.74 -3.78
C LYS A 209 -22.42 11.66 -3.31
N LEU A 210 -21.95 11.74 -2.06
CA LEU A 210 -20.93 10.85 -1.50
C LEU A 210 -21.60 9.76 -0.65
N GLU A 211 -21.21 8.51 -0.89
CA GLU A 211 -21.50 7.38 0.00
C GLU A 211 -20.52 7.37 1.19
N VAL A 212 -19.26 7.70 0.92
CA VAL A 212 -18.18 7.77 1.91
C VAL A 212 -17.49 9.12 1.78
N THR A 213 -17.29 9.79 2.91
CA THR A 213 -16.61 11.09 3.03
C THR A 213 -15.15 10.96 3.47
N GLY A 214 -14.75 9.80 3.97
CA GLY A 214 -13.41 9.55 4.43
C GLY A 214 -13.21 8.12 4.92
N ILE A 215 -12.01 7.83 5.38
CA ILE A 215 -11.66 6.52 5.95
C ILE A 215 -10.91 6.72 7.26
N GLY A 216 -11.27 5.95 8.27
CA GLY A 216 -10.58 5.87 9.56
C GLY A 216 -9.88 4.54 9.73
N GLY A 217 -8.77 4.53 10.46
CA GLY A 217 -8.06 3.29 10.75
C GLY A 217 -7.19 3.38 11.99
N CYS A 218 -6.89 2.21 12.55
CA CYS A 218 -5.89 2.08 13.60
C CYS A 218 -4.55 1.62 13.01
N ALA A 219 -3.46 2.24 13.44
CA ALA A 219 -2.11 1.83 13.10
C ALA A 219 -1.25 1.67 14.35
N CYS A 220 -0.20 0.85 14.24
CA CYS A 220 0.82 0.76 15.28
C CYS A 220 1.59 2.08 15.38
N THR A 221 1.67 2.67 16.58
CA THR A 221 2.43 3.94 16.77
C THR A 221 3.93 3.77 16.53
N ARG A 222 4.48 2.58 16.74
CA ARG A 222 5.93 2.33 16.66
C ARG A 222 6.42 2.17 15.23
N HIS A 223 5.59 1.57 14.36
CA HIS A 223 6.04 1.12 13.04
C HIS A 223 5.09 1.52 11.90
N GLY A 224 3.98 2.20 12.20
CA GLY A 224 3.02 2.66 11.20
C GLY A 224 2.19 1.57 10.51
N CYS A 225 2.36 0.29 10.87
CA CYS A 225 1.57 -0.78 10.26
C CYS A 225 0.10 -0.71 10.70
N PHE A 226 -0.82 -0.76 9.74
CA PHE A 226 -2.26 -0.83 10.01
C PHE A 226 -2.62 -2.08 10.81
N VAL A 227 -3.61 -1.94 11.68
CA VAL A 227 -4.15 -3.06 12.44
C VAL A 227 -5.16 -3.79 11.53
N PRO A 228 -5.03 -5.12 11.35
CA PRO A 228 -6.01 -5.92 10.63
C PRO A 228 -7.44 -5.69 11.13
N HIS A 229 -8.42 -5.67 10.22
CA HIS A 229 -9.84 -5.55 10.55
C HIS A 229 -10.18 -4.35 11.48
N SER A 230 -9.56 -3.20 11.24
CA SER A 230 -9.73 -1.99 12.08
C SER A 230 -10.00 -0.70 11.29
N MET A 231 -10.11 -0.80 9.97
CA MET A 231 -10.38 0.33 9.10
C MET A 231 -11.87 0.40 8.73
N VAL A 232 -12.40 1.61 8.69
CA VAL A 232 -13.83 1.89 8.53
C VAL A 232 -14.05 3.12 7.65
N ASP A 233 -15.16 3.10 6.90
CA ASP A 233 -15.58 4.21 6.07
C ASP A 233 -16.38 5.24 6.86
N PHE A 234 -16.09 6.52 6.72
CA PHE A 234 -16.85 7.59 7.34
C PHE A 234 -17.99 8.09 6.45
N GLN A 235 -19.23 8.09 6.93
CA GLN A 235 -20.38 8.62 6.16
C GLN A 235 -20.57 10.12 6.36
N LYS A 236 -20.11 10.65 7.51
CA LYS A 236 -20.21 12.07 7.85
C LYS A 236 -19.21 12.42 8.95
N GLY A 237 -18.13 13.12 8.61
CA GLY A 237 -17.09 13.50 9.58
C GLY A 237 -16.51 12.28 10.29
N GLU A 238 -16.40 12.33 11.61
CA GLU A 238 -15.94 11.19 12.45
C GLU A 238 -17.09 10.24 12.85
N ARG A 239 -18.14 10.12 12.04
CA ARG A 239 -19.18 9.13 12.30
C ARG A 239 -18.62 7.75 11.93
N PHE A 240 -18.35 6.92 12.93
CA PHE A 240 -17.95 5.53 12.75
C PHE A 240 -18.56 4.58 13.76
#